data_AF-A0A1M6EG98-F1
#
_entry.id   AF-A0A1M6EG98-F1
#
_cell.length_a   1.000
_cell.length_b   1.000
_cell.length_c   1.000
_cell.angle_alpha   90.00
_cell.angle_beta   90.00
_cell.angle_gamma   90.00
#
_symmetry.space_group_name_H-M   'P 1'
#
loop_
_entity.id
_entity.type
_entity.pdbx_description
1 polymer ?
#
loop_
_entity_poly.entity_id
_entity_poly.type
_entity_poly.pdbx_seq_one_letter_code
_entity_poly.pdbx_strand_id
1 'polypeptide(L)'
;MVRRAMTPRRSLLLALPALGAAAALPGCGTAPETFQGKGPPFRPEEFFAGKLRSHGMFVTRLGAIERWFTATLVGAWDGRLLTFDEIFRYDDTFEDRRFWQLRRDPADPSGESWVGEATDATGPVRGRVMGNAFHLQHELDMLTLSGKRRRLGFDQWFLRTAEDMAISRAAVSWYGLQVGTAQVAFQRISVGVTEGQVSAGQAAREEAPAGPRTPPPAPAWRDPGRVMNAPPRR
;
A
#
# COMPACT_ATOMS: atom_id res chain seq x y z
N MET A 1 -44.84 75.76 12.31
CA MET A 1 -44.15 74.48 12.60
C MET A 1 -44.49 73.47 11.51
N VAL A 2 -43.46 73.01 10.78
CA VAL A 2 -43.25 71.73 10.04
C VAL A 2 -44.52 70.90 9.71
N ARG A 3 -44.83 70.44 8.48
CA ARG A 3 -44.01 69.61 7.55
C ARG A 3 -44.60 69.63 6.13
N ARG A 4 -43.76 69.90 5.12
CA ARG A 4 -43.98 69.50 3.72
C ARG A 4 -43.68 68.00 3.60
N ALA A 5 -44.63 67.21 3.11
CA ALA A 5 -44.37 65.83 2.72
C ALA A 5 -43.80 65.81 1.30
N MET A 6 -42.50 65.51 1.16
CA MET A 6 -41.85 65.22 -0.11
C MET A 6 -42.05 63.74 -0.44
N THR A 7 -42.62 63.47 -1.61
CA THR A 7 -42.57 62.17 -2.29
C THR A 7 -41.16 61.94 -2.85
N PRO A 8 -40.50 60.79 -2.59
CA PRO A 8 -39.26 60.47 -3.28
C PRO A 8 -39.53 59.78 -4.61
N ARG A 9 -38.77 60.24 -5.62
CA ARG A 9 -38.66 59.69 -6.97
C ARG A 9 -37.83 58.40 -6.98
N ARG A 10 -38.18 57.57 -7.96
CA ARG A 10 -37.57 56.31 -8.45
C ARG A 10 -36.03 56.26 -8.41
N SER A 11 -35.50 55.10 -8.02
CA SER A 11 -34.24 54.55 -8.54
C SER A 11 -34.34 53.03 -8.64
N LEU A 12 -34.44 52.53 -9.87
CA LEU A 12 -34.29 51.12 -10.23
C LEU A 12 -32.78 50.83 -10.24
N LEU A 13 -32.30 49.97 -9.34
CA LEU A 13 -30.95 49.42 -9.43
C LEU A 13 -31.08 47.89 -9.51
N LEU A 14 -30.69 47.38 -10.68
CA LEU A 14 -30.60 45.96 -10.99
C LEU A 14 -29.72 45.25 -9.95
N ALA A 15 -30.28 44.27 -9.26
CA ALA A 15 -29.49 43.30 -8.52
C ALA A 15 -28.85 42.34 -9.53
N LEU A 16 -27.56 42.54 -9.83
CA LEU A 16 -26.75 41.53 -10.51
C LEU A 16 -26.73 40.25 -9.64
N PRO A 17 -27.05 39.07 -10.18
CA PRO A 17 -26.70 37.83 -9.51
C PRO A 17 -25.18 37.74 -9.49
N ALA A 18 -24.59 37.71 -8.29
CA ALA A 18 -23.18 37.39 -8.11
C ALA A 18 -22.96 35.97 -8.62
N LEU A 19 -22.53 35.85 -9.88
CA LEU A 19 -22.08 34.62 -10.50
C LEU A 19 -20.77 34.24 -9.81
N GLY A 20 -20.89 33.55 -8.68
CA GLY A 20 -19.77 32.93 -8.00
C GLY A 20 -19.16 31.90 -8.93
N ALA A 21 -18.12 32.31 -9.65
CA ALA A 21 -17.23 31.41 -10.36
C ALA A 21 -16.59 30.51 -9.30
N ALA A 22 -17.20 29.35 -9.07
CA ALA A 22 -16.57 28.26 -8.36
C ALA A 22 -15.35 27.85 -9.19
N ALA A 23 -14.19 28.42 -8.84
CA ALA A 23 -12.92 27.95 -9.34
C ALA A 23 -12.80 26.48 -8.94
N ALA A 24 -13.02 25.58 -9.91
CA ALA A 24 -12.68 24.18 -9.75
C ALA A 24 -11.18 24.12 -9.54
N LEU A 25 -10.75 24.03 -8.27
CA LEU A 25 -9.37 23.72 -7.94
C LEU A 25 -9.06 22.40 -8.64
N PRO A 26 -8.04 22.34 -9.53
CA PRO A 26 -7.65 21.08 -10.13
C PRO A 26 -7.36 20.11 -8.98
N GLY A 27 -8.14 19.02 -8.95
CA GLY A 27 -8.00 17.99 -7.93
C GLY A 27 -6.57 17.49 -7.92
N CYS A 28 -5.92 17.52 -6.75
CA CYS A 28 -4.57 17.05 -6.56
C CYS A 28 -4.58 15.50 -6.58
N GLY A 29 -4.66 14.93 -7.78
CA GLY A 29 -4.46 13.51 -8.04
C GLY A 29 -3.08 13.28 -8.64
N THR A 30 -2.49 12.11 -8.39
CA THR A 30 -1.21 11.72 -9.02
C THR A 30 -1.47 11.44 -10.49
N ALA A 31 -0.95 12.29 -11.38
CA ALA A 31 -1.17 12.16 -12.81
C ALA A 31 -0.33 11.01 -13.41
N PRO A 32 -0.85 10.20 -14.36
CA PRO A 32 -0.11 9.10 -14.99
C PRO A 32 1.28 9.45 -15.52
N GLU A 33 1.41 10.66 -16.06
CA GLU A 33 2.63 11.20 -16.65
C GLU A 33 3.76 11.32 -15.61
N THR A 34 3.40 11.38 -14.32
CA THR A 34 4.34 11.42 -13.19
C THR A 34 5.27 10.21 -13.19
N PHE A 35 4.86 9.07 -13.75
CA PHE A 35 5.61 7.82 -13.68
C PHE A 35 6.31 7.45 -15.00
N GLN A 36 6.04 8.19 -16.07
CA GLN A 36 6.62 7.92 -17.38
C GLN A 36 8.11 8.26 -17.40
N GLY A 37 8.91 7.39 -18.03
CA GLY A 37 10.36 7.54 -18.11
C GLY A 37 11.12 7.33 -16.80
N LYS A 38 10.44 6.90 -15.72
CA LYS A 38 11.07 6.49 -14.46
C LYS A 38 11.28 4.97 -14.47
N GLY A 39 12.31 4.51 -13.76
CA GLY A 39 12.80 3.13 -13.89
C GLY A 39 12.37 2.22 -12.74
N PRO A 40 12.73 0.93 -12.85
CA PRO A 40 12.36 0.02 -13.94
C PRO A 40 10.83 -0.03 -14.13
N PRO A 41 10.30 -0.42 -15.29
CA PRO A 41 8.85 -0.52 -15.48
C PRO A 41 8.24 -1.48 -14.45
N PHE A 42 7.07 -1.13 -13.92
CA PHE A 42 6.36 -2.00 -13.01
C PHE A 42 5.63 -3.06 -13.82
N ARG A 43 6.02 -4.32 -13.61
CA ARG A 43 5.42 -5.48 -14.28
C ARG A 43 4.94 -6.42 -13.20
N PRO A 44 3.63 -6.44 -12.86
CA PRO A 44 3.12 -7.23 -11.74
C PRO A 44 3.53 -8.70 -11.79
N GLU A 45 3.48 -9.29 -12.99
CA GLU A 45 3.87 -10.68 -13.26
C GLU A 45 5.37 -10.96 -13.10
N GLU A 46 6.22 -9.96 -13.14
CA GLU A 46 7.65 -10.12 -12.91
C GLU A 46 8.01 -9.80 -11.45
N PHE A 47 7.39 -8.76 -10.90
CA PHE A 47 7.73 -8.27 -9.56
C PHE A 47 7.18 -9.17 -8.46
N PHE A 48 5.93 -9.62 -8.57
CA PHE A 48 5.30 -10.44 -7.53
C PHE A 48 5.49 -11.94 -7.73
N ALA A 49 5.91 -12.39 -8.92
CA ALA A 49 6.11 -13.81 -9.21
C ALA A 49 7.47 -14.31 -8.72
N GLY A 50 7.60 -14.44 -7.40
CA GLY A 50 8.76 -15.03 -6.75
C GLY A 50 8.60 -14.98 -5.24
N LYS A 51 9.72 -15.09 -4.53
CA LYS A 51 9.74 -14.89 -3.07
C LYS A 51 10.03 -13.42 -2.78
N LEU A 52 9.16 -12.79 -1.99
CA LEU A 52 9.34 -11.42 -1.53
C LEU A 52 9.28 -11.37 -0.01
N ARG A 53 9.99 -10.41 0.55
CA ARG A 53 9.85 -9.98 1.93
C ARG A 53 9.45 -8.53 1.96
N SER A 54 8.57 -8.16 2.88
CA SER A 54 8.15 -6.79 3.06
C SER A 54 8.17 -6.36 4.52
N HIS A 55 8.34 -5.07 4.71
CA HIS A 55 8.28 -4.38 6.00
C HIS A 55 7.36 -3.18 5.83
N GLY A 56 6.37 -3.07 6.71
CA GLY A 56 5.36 -2.03 6.59
C GLY A 56 4.93 -1.44 7.91
N MET A 57 4.28 -0.29 7.83
CA MET A 57 3.67 0.39 8.96
C MET A 57 2.33 1.01 8.57
N PHE A 58 1.44 1.11 9.55
CA PHE A 58 0.20 1.87 9.43
C PHE A 58 0.31 3.18 10.20
N VAL A 59 0.05 4.27 9.50
CA VAL A 59 0.07 5.63 10.04
C VAL A 59 -1.35 6.17 10.03
N THR A 60 -1.83 6.60 11.19
CA THR A 60 -3.13 7.26 11.32
C THR A 60 -3.15 8.59 10.56
N ARG A 61 -4.35 9.14 10.33
CA ARG A 61 -4.48 10.48 9.75
C ARG A 61 -3.82 11.60 10.53
N LEU A 62 -3.59 11.41 11.83
CA LEU A 62 -2.91 12.39 12.68
C LEU A 62 -1.39 12.20 12.70
N GLY A 63 -0.86 11.24 11.92
CA GLY A 63 0.58 10.98 11.82
C GLY A 63 1.14 10.02 12.86
N ALA A 64 0.31 9.53 13.79
CA ALA A 64 0.75 8.50 14.74
C ALA A 64 0.97 7.17 14.03
N ILE A 65 2.11 6.53 14.29
CA ILE A 65 2.38 5.14 13.88
C ILE A 65 1.57 4.24 14.81
N GLU A 66 0.57 3.55 14.28
CA GLU A 66 -0.33 2.71 15.07
C GLU A 66 0.19 1.27 15.18
N ARG A 67 0.75 0.74 14.07
CA ARG A 67 1.24 -0.63 13.97
C ARG A 67 2.36 -0.75 12.94
N TRP A 68 3.17 -1.78 13.05
CA TRP A 68 4.09 -2.23 12.00
C TRP A 68 4.03 -3.74 11.82
N PHE A 69 4.46 -4.20 10.66
CA PHE A 69 4.40 -5.60 10.30
C PHE A 69 5.54 -5.99 9.37
N THR A 70 5.79 -7.28 9.31
CA THR A 70 6.57 -7.92 8.24
C THR A 70 5.65 -8.85 7.47
N ALA A 71 5.88 -9.01 6.17
CA ALA A 71 5.21 -10.06 5.42
C ALA A 71 6.19 -10.85 4.57
N THR A 72 5.86 -12.13 4.35
CA THR A 72 6.48 -12.96 3.33
C THR A 72 5.45 -13.25 2.27
N LEU A 73 5.89 -13.10 1.03
CA LEU A 73 5.11 -13.34 -0.18
C LEU A 73 5.75 -14.45 -0.99
N VAL A 74 4.93 -15.34 -1.52
CA VAL A 74 5.32 -16.29 -2.54
C VAL A 74 4.34 -16.17 -3.68
N GLY A 75 4.82 -15.78 -4.86
CA GLY A 75 4.01 -15.66 -6.06
C GLY A 75 4.53 -16.47 -7.22
N ALA A 76 3.64 -16.76 -8.17
CA ALA A 76 3.94 -17.41 -9.42
C ALA A 76 3.10 -16.84 -10.57
N TRP A 77 3.65 -16.94 -11.77
CA TRP A 77 3.00 -16.55 -13.02
C TRP A 77 2.91 -17.76 -13.95
N ASP A 78 1.70 -18.08 -14.41
CA ASP A 78 1.46 -19.20 -15.33
C ASP A 78 1.40 -18.79 -16.82
N GLY A 79 1.71 -17.52 -17.12
CA GLY A 79 1.53 -16.92 -18.45
C GLY A 79 0.22 -16.15 -18.62
N ARG A 80 -0.75 -16.33 -17.71
CA ARG A 80 -2.07 -15.67 -17.76
C ARG A 80 -2.55 -15.16 -16.40
N LEU A 81 -2.30 -15.89 -15.34
CA LEU A 81 -2.73 -15.62 -13.98
C LEU A 81 -1.52 -15.48 -13.06
N LEU A 82 -1.51 -14.36 -12.33
CA LEU A 82 -0.57 -14.07 -11.27
C LEU A 82 -1.24 -14.50 -9.97
N THR A 83 -0.64 -15.45 -9.29
CA THR A 83 -1.10 -15.94 -7.99
C THR A 83 -0.04 -15.64 -6.95
N PHE A 84 -0.43 -15.14 -5.77
CA PHE A 84 0.51 -14.98 -4.67
C PHE A 84 -0.15 -15.15 -3.32
N ASP A 85 0.53 -15.88 -2.44
CA ASP A 85 0.18 -16.11 -1.05
C ASP A 85 1.03 -15.21 -0.16
N GLU A 86 0.39 -14.55 0.79
CA GLU A 86 1.00 -13.61 1.71
C GLU A 86 0.73 -14.06 3.14
N ILE A 87 1.76 -14.01 3.99
CA ILE A 87 1.62 -14.11 5.44
C ILE A 87 2.17 -12.85 6.10
N PHE A 88 1.33 -12.19 6.89
CA PHE A 88 1.66 -11.00 7.66
C PHE A 88 1.90 -11.39 9.11
N ARG A 89 2.93 -10.80 9.71
CA ARG A 89 3.18 -10.83 11.15
C ARG A 89 3.26 -9.41 11.67
N TYR A 90 2.35 -9.09 12.58
CA TYR A 90 2.30 -7.80 13.22
C TYR A 90 3.14 -7.77 14.50
N ASP A 91 3.37 -6.57 15.00
CA ASP A 91 4.14 -6.28 16.21
C ASP A 91 3.58 -6.93 17.48
N ASP A 92 2.27 -7.18 17.51
CA ASP A 92 1.54 -7.81 18.60
C ASP A 92 1.37 -9.33 18.45
N THR A 93 2.21 -9.97 17.61
CA THR A 93 2.19 -11.41 17.27
C THR A 93 0.97 -11.88 16.47
N PHE A 94 0.01 -11.00 16.18
CA PHE A 94 -1.11 -11.33 15.31
C PHE A 94 -0.59 -11.72 13.92
N GLU A 95 -1.14 -12.81 13.38
CA GLU A 95 -0.87 -13.24 12.00
C GLU A 95 -2.10 -13.05 11.14
N ASP A 96 -1.88 -12.61 9.90
CA ASP A 96 -2.91 -12.55 8.88
C ASP A 96 -2.41 -13.19 7.59
N ARG A 97 -3.32 -13.65 6.75
CA ARG A 97 -2.98 -14.30 5.48
C ARG A 97 -3.87 -13.82 4.37
N ARG A 98 -3.28 -13.63 3.20
CA ARG A 98 -4.03 -13.23 2.01
C ARG A 98 -3.53 -13.99 0.81
N PHE A 99 -4.46 -14.50 0.02
CA PHE A 99 -4.16 -15.10 -1.26
C PHE A 99 -4.79 -14.27 -2.37
N TRP A 100 -4.00 -13.94 -3.37
CA TRP A 100 -4.37 -13.07 -4.48
C TRP A 100 -4.36 -13.83 -5.80
N GLN A 101 -5.28 -13.46 -6.68
CA GLN A 101 -5.32 -13.90 -8.07
C GLN A 101 -5.56 -12.69 -8.96
N LEU A 102 -4.57 -12.30 -9.74
CA LEU A 102 -4.63 -11.15 -10.65
C LEU A 102 -4.38 -11.61 -12.09
N ARG A 103 -5.11 -11.04 -13.04
CA ARG A 103 -4.88 -11.23 -14.48
C ARG A 103 -5.01 -9.90 -15.20
N ARG A 104 -4.42 -9.81 -16.38
CA ARG A 104 -4.65 -8.68 -17.29
C ARG A 104 -6.16 -8.60 -17.64
N ASP A 105 -6.64 -7.38 -17.77
CA ASP A 105 -8.02 -7.12 -18.18
C ASP A 105 -8.15 -7.32 -19.70
N PRO A 106 -8.93 -8.32 -20.18
CA PRO A 106 -9.12 -8.54 -21.61
C PRO A 106 -9.87 -7.40 -22.30
N ALA A 107 -10.55 -6.52 -21.55
CA ALA A 107 -11.20 -5.35 -22.10
C ALA A 107 -10.21 -4.21 -22.44
N ASP A 108 -8.95 -4.29 -21.98
CA ASP A 108 -7.92 -3.28 -22.22
C ASP A 108 -6.86 -3.80 -23.21
N PRO A 109 -6.85 -3.33 -24.46
CA PRO A 109 -5.90 -3.77 -25.48
C PRO A 109 -4.46 -3.34 -25.21
N SER A 110 -4.23 -2.36 -24.31
CA SER A 110 -2.87 -1.98 -23.91
C SER A 110 -2.18 -3.05 -23.06
N GLY A 111 -2.97 -3.90 -22.40
CA GLY A 111 -2.50 -4.86 -21.40
C GLY A 111 -2.11 -4.22 -20.07
N GLU A 112 -2.28 -2.92 -19.87
CA GLU A 112 -1.86 -2.21 -18.65
C GLU A 112 -2.87 -2.33 -17.50
N SER A 113 -4.14 -2.61 -17.81
CA SER A 113 -5.16 -2.86 -16.79
C SER A 113 -5.16 -4.30 -16.30
N TRP A 114 -5.44 -4.46 -15.01
CA TRP A 114 -5.49 -5.73 -14.29
C TRP A 114 -6.81 -5.85 -13.52
N VAL A 115 -7.31 -7.06 -13.39
CA VAL A 115 -8.48 -7.40 -12.58
C VAL A 115 -8.22 -8.68 -11.79
N GLY A 116 -8.89 -8.83 -10.66
CA GLY A 116 -8.72 -10.02 -9.84
C GLY A 116 -9.52 -10.02 -8.56
N GLU A 117 -9.08 -10.86 -7.64
CA GLU A 117 -9.70 -11.08 -6.34
C GLU A 117 -8.64 -11.44 -5.28
N ALA A 118 -9.06 -11.37 -4.01
CA ALA A 118 -8.30 -11.85 -2.87
C ALA A 118 -9.22 -12.60 -1.91
N THR A 119 -8.67 -13.46 -1.05
CA THR A 119 -9.45 -14.28 -0.09
C THR A 119 -10.36 -13.50 0.84
N ASP A 120 -9.99 -12.27 1.18
CA ASP A 120 -10.72 -11.36 2.06
C ASP A 120 -11.31 -10.16 1.31
N ALA A 121 -11.25 -10.17 -0.03
CA ALA A 121 -11.82 -9.11 -0.84
C ALA A 121 -13.35 -9.13 -0.79
N THR A 122 -13.97 -7.97 -0.56
CA THR A 122 -15.44 -7.81 -0.56
C THR A 122 -15.98 -7.28 -1.88
N GLY A 123 -15.10 -7.12 -2.88
CA GLY A 123 -15.39 -6.65 -4.23
C GLY A 123 -14.23 -6.92 -5.19
N PRO A 124 -14.35 -6.52 -6.47
CA PRO A 124 -13.32 -6.75 -7.47
C PRO A 124 -12.05 -5.95 -7.16
N VAL A 125 -10.90 -6.58 -7.37
CA VAL A 125 -9.60 -5.91 -7.36
C VAL A 125 -9.35 -5.34 -8.76
N ARG A 126 -8.97 -4.06 -8.84
CA ARG A 126 -8.66 -3.39 -10.11
C ARG A 126 -7.26 -2.79 -10.04
N GLY A 127 -6.46 -3.06 -11.05
CA GLY A 127 -5.09 -2.57 -11.16
C GLY A 127 -4.84 -1.83 -12.47
N ARG A 128 -3.89 -0.90 -12.46
CA ARG A 128 -3.38 -0.24 -13.67
C ARG A 128 -1.89 0.03 -13.55
N VAL A 129 -1.13 -0.40 -14.55
CA VAL A 129 0.30 -0.12 -14.68
C VAL A 129 0.48 1.23 -15.39
N MET A 130 1.36 2.06 -14.85
CA MET A 130 1.71 3.39 -15.38
C MET A 130 3.22 3.59 -15.23
N GLY A 131 4.00 3.26 -16.27
CA GLY A 131 5.47 3.36 -16.21
C GLY A 131 6.08 2.46 -15.12
N ASN A 132 6.77 3.06 -14.15
CA ASN A 132 7.30 2.35 -12.98
C ASN A 132 6.32 2.23 -11.79
N ALA A 133 5.06 2.57 -12.00
CA ALA A 133 4.02 2.49 -10.99
C ALA A 133 2.97 1.42 -11.30
N PHE A 134 2.39 0.85 -10.25
CA PHE A 134 1.18 0.05 -10.30
C PHE A 134 0.17 0.58 -9.29
N HIS A 135 -0.98 1.02 -9.78
CA HIS A 135 -2.09 1.49 -8.96
C HIS A 135 -3.10 0.37 -8.78
N LEU A 136 -3.39 0.00 -7.53
CA LEU A 136 -4.26 -1.09 -7.16
C LEU A 136 -5.37 -0.57 -6.24
N GLN A 137 -6.62 -0.81 -6.63
CA GLN A 137 -7.81 -0.43 -5.89
C GLN A 137 -8.61 -1.68 -5.53
N HIS A 138 -8.96 -1.82 -4.25
CA HIS A 138 -9.68 -2.97 -3.73
C HIS A 138 -10.32 -2.67 -2.38
N GLU A 139 -11.18 -3.58 -1.92
CA GLU A 139 -11.85 -3.49 -0.63
C GLU A 139 -11.68 -4.82 0.11
N LEU A 140 -11.23 -4.77 1.36
CA LEU A 140 -10.95 -5.95 2.18
C LEU A 140 -11.80 -5.95 3.44
N ASP A 141 -12.20 -7.14 3.88
CA ASP A 141 -12.79 -7.36 5.19
C ASP A 141 -11.68 -7.66 6.22
N MET A 142 -11.27 -6.62 6.95
CA MET A 142 -10.11 -6.63 7.84
C MET A 142 -10.54 -6.84 9.29
N LEU A 143 -9.79 -7.66 10.03
CA LEU A 143 -9.95 -7.73 11.49
C LEU A 143 -9.28 -6.52 12.14
N THR A 144 -10.04 -5.73 12.90
CA THR A 144 -9.49 -4.60 13.65
C THR A 144 -8.89 -5.04 14.98
N LEU A 145 -8.06 -4.17 15.58
CA LEU A 145 -7.54 -4.35 16.94
C LEU A 145 -8.64 -4.59 17.99
N SER A 146 -9.84 -4.06 17.75
CA SER A 146 -11.01 -4.29 18.63
C SER A 146 -11.69 -5.65 18.42
N GLY A 147 -11.10 -6.56 17.62
CA GLY A 147 -11.67 -7.86 17.28
C GLY A 147 -12.90 -7.82 16.37
N LYS A 148 -13.21 -6.68 15.74
CA LYS A 148 -14.36 -6.54 14.84
C LYS A 148 -13.89 -6.60 13.39
N ARG A 149 -14.63 -7.30 12.54
CA ARG A 149 -14.38 -7.26 11.09
C ARG A 149 -14.93 -5.95 10.52
N ARG A 150 -14.12 -5.26 9.72
CA ARG A 150 -14.47 -4.01 9.06
C ARG A 150 -14.04 -4.07 7.61
N ARG A 151 -14.97 -3.68 6.75
CA ARG A 151 -14.75 -3.42 5.35
C ARG A 151 -13.96 -2.12 5.17
N LEU A 152 -12.75 -2.23 4.65
CA LEU A 152 -11.83 -1.13 4.41
C LEU A 152 -11.48 -1.04 2.93
N GLY A 153 -11.56 0.16 2.37
CA GLY A 153 -11.14 0.45 1.00
C GLY A 153 -9.66 0.82 0.94
N PHE A 154 -8.96 0.31 -0.05
CA PHE A 154 -7.53 0.53 -0.28
C PHE A 154 -7.33 1.17 -1.65
N ASP A 155 -6.70 2.35 -1.66
CA ASP A 155 -6.15 2.99 -2.86
C ASP A 155 -4.62 2.94 -2.75
N GLN A 156 -4.03 1.95 -3.42
CA GLN A 156 -2.65 1.55 -3.23
C GLN A 156 -1.80 1.82 -4.45
N TRP A 157 -0.71 2.55 -4.25
CA TRP A 157 0.33 2.73 -5.25
C TRP A 157 1.52 1.85 -4.91
N PHE A 158 2.08 1.19 -5.91
CA PHE A 158 3.39 0.58 -5.86
C PHE A 158 4.30 1.35 -6.82
N LEU A 159 5.53 1.61 -6.40
CA LEU A 159 6.56 2.27 -7.19
C LEU A 159 7.77 1.36 -7.21
N ARG A 160 8.14 0.86 -8.38
CA ARG A 160 9.38 0.08 -8.54
C ARG A 160 10.53 1.06 -8.50
N THR A 161 11.44 0.88 -7.55
CA THR A 161 12.58 1.78 -7.33
C THR A 161 13.91 1.14 -7.71
N ALA A 162 13.95 -0.19 -7.78
CA ALA A 162 15.05 -0.98 -8.30
C ALA A 162 14.52 -2.30 -8.91
N GLU A 163 15.40 -3.13 -9.45
CA GLU A 163 15.01 -4.42 -10.04
C GLU A 163 14.30 -5.35 -9.05
N ASP A 164 14.73 -5.32 -7.79
CA ASP A 164 14.25 -6.15 -6.69
C ASP A 164 13.49 -5.36 -5.62
N MET A 165 13.30 -4.05 -5.77
CA MET A 165 12.71 -3.19 -4.75
C MET A 165 11.49 -2.43 -5.26
N ALA A 166 10.43 -2.40 -4.45
CA ALA A 166 9.31 -1.49 -4.63
C ALA A 166 8.89 -0.85 -3.31
N ILE A 167 8.44 0.39 -3.38
CA ILE A 167 7.82 1.11 -2.27
C ILE A 167 6.34 1.23 -2.56
N SER A 168 5.51 0.92 -1.57
CA SER A 168 4.07 1.04 -1.66
C SER A 168 3.52 2.01 -0.63
N ARG A 169 2.49 2.74 -1.05
CA ARG A 169 1.65 3.60 -0.21
C ARG A 169 0.19 3.29 -0.50
N ALA A 170 -0.56 2.87 0.51
CA ALA A 170 -2.00 2.67 0.42
C ALA A 170 -2.76 3.66 1.30
N ALA A 171 -3.65 4.47 0.71
CA ALA A 171 -4.64 5.21 1.47
C ALA A 171 -5.75 4.24 1.89
N VAL A 172 -5.96 4.11 3.21
CA VAL A 172 -6.95 3.18 3.78
C VAL A 172 -8.17 3.98 4.22
N SER A 173 -9.36 3.54 3.83
CA SER A 173 -10.62 4.23 4.07
C SER A 173 -11.67 3.31 4.70
N TRP A 174 -12.55 3.90 5.50
CA TRP A 174 -13.72 3.25 6.06
C TRP A 174 -14.94 4.09 5.69
N TYR A 175 -15.91 3.50 4.98
CA TYR A 175 -17.06 4.22 4.40
C TYR A 175 -16.65 5.47 3.58
N GLY A 176 -15.58 5.35 2.79
CA GLY A 176 -15.05 6.46 1.97
C GLY A 176 -14.28 7.53 2.74
N LEU A 177 -14.33 7.53 4.07
CA LEU A 177 -13.50 8.41 4.89
C LEU A 177 -12.12 7.76 5.08
N GLN A 178 -11.06 8.41 4.63
CA GLN A 178 -9.70 7.94 4.92
C GLN A 178 -9.53 7.82 6.44
N VAL A 179 -8.90 6.74 6.91
CA VAL A 179 -8.59 6.49 8.33
C VAL A 179 -7.09 6.47 8.59
N GLY A 180 -6.28 6.17 7.57
CA GLY A 180 -4.83 6.21 7.67
C GLY A 180 -4.15 5.92 6.35
N THR A 181 -2.88 5.53 6.43
CA THR A 181 -2.05 5.15 5.30
C THR A 181 -1.16 3.98 5.69
N ALA A 182 -1.15 2.92 4.88
CA ALA A 182 -0.14 1.88 4.97
C ALA A 182 1.05 2.26 4.08
N GLN A 183 2.26 2.14 4.62
CA GLN A 183 3.51 2.33 3.88
C GLN A 183 4.31 1.04 3.98
N VAL A 184 4.78 0.51 2.85
CA VAL A 184 5.41 -0.80 2.79
C VAL A 184 6.60 -0.76 1.84
N ALA A 185 7.73 -1.30 2.27
CA ALA A 185 8.86 -1.61 1.40
C ALA A 185 8.83 -3.11 1.05
N PHE A 186 8.93 -3.43 -0.23
CA PHE A 186 8.98 -4.78 -0.76
C PHE A 186 10.37 -5.06 -1.34
N GLN A 187 10.92 -6.22 -1.02
CA GLN A 187 12.17 -6.73 -1.58
C GLN A 187 11.94 -8.14 -2.14
N ARG A 188 12.34 -8.37 -3.39
CA ARG A 188 12.46 -9.71 -3.97
C ARG A 188 13.73 -10.38 -3.45
N ILE A 189 13.59 -11.61 -2.95
CA ILE A 189 14.70 -12.40 -2.42
C ILE A 189 15.07 -13.59 -3.32
N SER A 190 14.27 -13.90 -4.34
CA SER A 190 14.57 -14.94 -5.33
C SER A 190 15.03 -14.36 -6.67
N VAL A 191 16.01 -15.01 -7.28
CA VAL A 191 16.42 -14.75 -8.67
C VAL A 191 15.45 -15.46 -9.62
N GLY A 192 14.90 -14.73 -10.59
CA GLY A 192 13.96 -15.26 -11.58
C GLY A 192 12.48 -15.18 -11.17
N VAL A 193 11.63 -15.54 -12.14
CA VAL A 193 10.17 -15.64 -12.01
C VAL A 193 9.80 -17.08 -11.65
N THR A 194 8.99 -17.26 -10.62
CA THR A 194 8.44 -18.59 -10.31
C THR A 194 7.30 -18.90 -11.28
N GLU A 195 7.44 -19.98 -12.04
CA GLU A 195 6.43 -20.41 -13.00
C GLU A 195 5.32 -21.25 -12.34
N GLY A 196 4.11 -21.15 -12.87
CA GLY A 196 2.96 -21.94 -12.45
C GLY A 196 2.04 -21.21 -11.49
N GLN A 197 1.46 -21.94 -10.52
CA GLN A 197 0.49 -21.42 -9.57
C GLN A 197 0.93 -21.68 -8.13
N VAL A 198 0.71 -20.70 -7.26
CA VAL A 198 0.92 -20.82 -5.82
C VAL A 198 -0.36 -21.33 -5.16
N SER A 199 -0.20 -22.13 -4.12
CA SER A 199 -1.30 -22.60 -3.28
C SER A 199 -1.40 -21.80 -1.98
N ALA A 200 -2.60 -21.65 -1.44
CA ALA A 200 -2.80 -20.99 -0.16
C ALA A 200 -1.93 -21.61 0.96
N GLY A 201 -1.35 -20.75 1.80
CA GLY A 201 -0.45 -21.12 2.89
C GLY A 201 0.96 -21.56 2.46
N GLN A 202 1.33 -21.42 1.19
CA GLN A 202 2.67 -21.72 0.71
C GLN A 202 3.72 -20.78 1.31
N ALA A 203 3.42 -19.49 1.51
CA ALA A 203 4.34 -18.56 2.13
C ALA A 203 4.72 -19.00 3.56
N ALA A 204 3.73 -19.46 4.33
CA ALA A 204 3.97 -20.00 5.67
C ALA A 204 4.85 -21.26 5.66
N ARG A 205 4.67 -22.16 4.69
CA ARG A 205 5.48 -23.37 4.53
C ARG A 205 6.93 -23.06 4.16
N GLU A 206 7.15 -22.02 3.36
CA GLU A 206 8.49 -21.65 2.91
C GLU A 206 9.26 -20.79 3.92
N GLU A 207 8.57 -20.09 4.82
CA GLU A 207 9.19 -19.46 5.99
C GLU A 207 9.62 -20.45 7.07
N ALA A 208 8.93 -21.59 7.16
CA ALA A 208 9.27 -22.62 8.11
C ALA A 208 10.75 -23.00 7.93
N PRO A 209 11.56 -22.96 8.99
CA PRO A 209 12.99 -23.20 8.85
C PRO A 209 13.20 -24.59 8.26
N ALA A 210 14.04 -24.66 7.23
CA ALA A 210 14.59 -25.92 6.75
C ALA A 210 15.40 -26.57 7.89
N GLY A 211 14.74 -27.37 8.72
CA GLY A 211 15.35 -28.01 9.88
C GLY A 211 15.77 -27.05 11.00
N PRO A 212 16.28 -27.59 12.13
CA PRO A 212 16.79 -26.78 13.22
C PRO A 212 17.92 -25.87 12.72
N ARG A 213 17.68 -24.56 12.74
CA ARG A 213 18.75 -23.57 12.53
C ARG A 213 19.74 -23.74 13.67
N THR A 214 20.95 -24.20 13.36
CA THR A 214 22.08 -24.05 14.28
C THR A 214 22.15 -22.56 14.62
N PRO A 215 22.02 -22.17 15.91
CA PRO A 215 22.15 -20.77 16.26
C PRO A 215 23.52 -20.28 15.75
N PRO A 216 23.60 -19.05 15.20
CA PRO A 216 24.90 -18.47 14.91
C PRO A 216 25.77 -18.57 16.17
N PRO A 217 27.08 -18.86 16.06
CA PRO A 217 27.95 -18.87 17.22
C PRO A 217 27.72 -17.56 17.98
N ALA A 218 27.44 -17.67 19.27
CA ALA A 218 27.23 -16.51 20.11
C ALA A 218 28.37 -15.52 19.83
N PRO A 219 28.06 -14.21 19.62
CA PRO A 219 29.12 -13.24 19.47
C PRO A 219 30.04 -13.39 20.67
N ALA A 220 31.35 -13.48 20.42
CA ALA A 220 32.36 -13.52 21.47
C ALA A 220 32.31 -12.19 22.23
N TRP A 221 31.35 -12.09 23.15
CA TRP A 221 31.20 -10.95 24.03
C TRP A 221 32.46 -10.92 24.88
N ARG A 222 33.27 -9.87 24.68
CA ARG A 222 34.37 -9.57 25.59
C ARG A 222 33.75 -9.38 26.97
N ASP A 223 34.20 -10.20 27.91
CA ASP A 223 33.88 -10.14 29.33
C ASP A 223 33.69 -8.67 29.80
N PRO A 224 32.46 -8.26 30.16
CA PRO A 224 32.18 -6.89 30.57
C PRO A 224 32.77 -6.59 31.96
N GLY A 225 33.33 -7.58 32.66
CA GLY A 225 34.03 -7.44 33.93
C GLY A 225 35.47 -6.91 33.82
N ARG A 226 36.03 -6.78 32.61
CA ARG A 226 37.45 -6.37 32.44
C ARG A 226 37.69 -4.87 32.20
N VAL A 227 36.63 -4.05 32.15
CA VAL A 227 36.76 -2.61 31.77
C VAL A 227 36.73 -1.65 32.97
N MET A 228 36.49 -2.14 34.20
CA MET A 228 36.31 -1.27 35.37
C MET A 228 37.52 -1.09 36.30
N ASN A 229 38.72 -1.58 35.92
CA ASN A 229 39.94 -1.44 36.73
C ASN A 229 41.16 -1.00 35.89
N ALA A 230 41.00 0.01 35.02
CA ALA A 230 42.14 0.70 34.44
C ALA A 230 42.38 2.01 35.21
N PRO A 231 43.55 2.23 35.83
CA PRO A 231 43.85 3.50 36.48
C PRO A 231 43.91 4.64 35.45
N PRO A 232 43.56 5.88 35.85
CA PRO A 232 43.58 7.03 34.95
C PRO A 232 45.01 7.28 34.47
N ARG A 233 45.21 7.32 33.15
CA ARG A 233 46.49 7.70 32.57
C ARG A 233 46.74 9.19 32.83
N ARG A 234 47.91 9.49 33.39
CA ARG A 234 48.51 10.83 33.37
C ARG A 234 48.94 11.20 31.96
#